data_AF-A0A9E5ZN25-F1
#
_entry.id   AF-A0A9E5ZN25-F1
#
_cell.length_a   1.000
_cell.length_b   1.000
_cell.length_c   1.000
_cell.angle_alpha   90.00
_cell.angle_beta   90.00
_cell.angle_gamma   90.00
#
_symmetry.space_group_name_H-M   'P 1'
#
loop_
_entity.id
_entity.type
_entity.pdbx_description
1 polymer ?
#
loop_
_entity_poly.entity_id
_entity_poly.type
_entity_poly.pdbx_seq_one_letter_code
_entity_poly.pdbx_strand_id
1 'polypeptide(L)'
;MTAFREDNLTTEDAFWVMWYFLQEHYELSNNTFEVSDILSASEPMDWDGSGIKRPADNGMIDFWNEALEKYKKQGKPDWKQLKK
;
A
#
# COMPACT_ATOMS: atom_id res chain seq x y z
N MET A 1 -13.89 4.45 -10.96
CA MET A 1 -13.30 3.20 -10.47
C MET A 1 -11.80 3.40 -10.44
N THR A 2 -11.21 3.36 -9.26
CA THR A 2 -9.75 3.40 -9.12
C THR A 2 -9.20 2.06 -9.62
N ALA A 3 -8.11 2.11 -10.39
CA ALA A 3 -7.39 0.93 -10.86
C ALA A 3 -5.93 1.02 -10.41
N PHE A 4 -5.29 -0.14 -10.25
CA PHE A 4 -3.85 -0.19 -10.02
C PHE A 4 -3.13 0.46 -11.20
N ARG A 5 -2.17 1.34 -10.93
CA ARG A 5 -1.27 1.82 -11.96
C ARG A 5 -0.42 0.66 -12.46
N GLU A 6 -0.32 0.52 -13.77
CA GLU A 6 0.59 -0.43 -14.39
C GLU A 6 2.03 0.07 -14.21
N ASP A 7 2.82 -0.67 -13.44
CA ASP A 7 4.22 -0.35 -13.21
C ASP A 7 5.04 -1.64 -13.11
N ASN A 8 6.28 -1.60 -13.59
CA ASN A 8 7.19 -2.73 -13.55
C ASN A 8 8.10 -2.59 -12.33
N LEU A 9 7.63 -3.06 -11.17
CA LEU A 9 8.41 -3.07 -9.94
C LEU A 9 9.29 -4.32 -9.87
N THR A 10 10.56 -4.15 -9.48
CA THR A 10 11.33 -5.28 -8.98
C THR A 10 10.78 -5.72 -7.62
N THR A 11 11.12 -6.93 -7.16
CA THR A 11 10.75 -7.39 -5.81
C THR A 11 11.21 -6.42 -4.72
N GLU A 12 12.38 -5.80 -4.89
CA GLU A 12 12.89 -4.82 -3.95
C GLU A 12 12.09 -3.51 -3.98
N ASP A 13 11.76 -3.00 -5.17
CA ASP A 13 10.94 -1.80 -5.29
C ASP A 13 9.55 -2.03 -4.69
N ALA A 14 8.94 -3.18 -4.97
CA ALA A 14 7.63 -3.55 -4.42
C ALA A 14 7.64 -3.61 -2.89
N PHE A 15 8.73 -4.09 -2.29
CA PHE A 15 8.90 -4.09 -0.83
C PHE A 15 8.91 -2.67 -0.25
N TRP A 16 9.63 -1.74 -0.88
CA TRP A 16 9.68 -0.35 -0.39
C TRP A 16 8.41 0.44 -0.67
N VAL A 17 7.70 0.15 -1.76
CA VAL A 17 6.35 0.68 -2.00
C VAL A 17 5.39 0.18 -0.92
N MET A 18 5.43 -1.11 -0.57
CA MET A 18 4.65 -1.66 0.54
C MET A 18 5.00 -0.96 1.86
N TRP A 19 6.26 -0.64 2.11
CA TRP A 19 6.65 0.12 3.29
C TRP A 19 6.00 1.51 3.33
N TYR A 20 6.00 2.26 2.23
CA TYR A 20 5.31 3.56 2.15
C TYR A 20 3.80 3.42 2.34
N PHE A 21 3.21 2.38 1.77
CA PHE A 21 1.79 2.06 1.93
C PHE A 21 1.42 1.84 3.40
N LEU A 22 2.20 1.03 4.11
CA LEU A 22 1.97 0.75 5.54
C LEU A 22 2.26 1.97 6.43
N GLN A 23 3.28 2.76 6.09
CA GLN A 23 3.57 4.00 6.83
C GLN A 23 2.41 4.99 6.74
N GLU A 24 1.82 5.17 5.57
CA GLU A 24 0.68 6.08 5.39
C GLU A 24 -0.50 5.66 6.28
N HIS A 25 -0.82 4.37 6.32
CA HIS A 25 -1.86 3.84 7.21
C HIS A 25 -1.52 4.05 8.69
N TYR A 26 -0.26 3.87 9.06
CA TYR A 26 0.22 4.12 10.43
C TYR A 26 0.06 5.59 10.84
N GLU A 27 0.34 6.52 9.94
CA GLU A 27 0.21 7.96 10.19
C GLU A 27 -1.26 8.38 10.28
N LEU A 28 -2.11 7.88 9.37
CA LEU A 28 -3.55 8.18 9.33
C LEU A 28 -4.31 7.64 10.54
N SER A 29 -3.86 6.51 11.09
CA SER A 29 -4.44 5.94 12.30
C SER A 29 -3.92 6.59 13.59
N ASN A 30 -3.32 7.78 13.52
CA ASN A 30 -2.75 8.47 14.68
C ASN A 30 -1.73 7.58 15.43
N ASN A 31 -0.90 6.85 14.68
CA ASN A 31 0.12 5.92 15.18
C ASN A 31 -0.45 4.63 15.82
N THR A 32 -1.72 4.29 15.59
CA THR A 32 -2.29 3.00 16.01
C THR A 32 -2.39 2.04 14.83
N PHE A 33 -1.41 1.15 14.68
CA PHE A 33 -1.38 0.23 13.55
C PHE A 33 -2.28 -0.98 13.78
N GLU A 34 -3.47 -1.00 13.19
CA GLU A 34 -4.34 -2.19 13.19
C GLU A 34 -4.20 -2.95 11.88
N VAL A 35 -3.37 -4.00 11.89
CA VAL A 35 -3.16 -4.89 10.73
C VAL A 35 -4.48 -5.49 10.24
N SER A 36 -5.40 -5.77 11.17
CA SER A 36 -6.73 -6.29 10.86
C SER A 36 -7.49 -5.40 9.88
N ASP A 37 -7.45 -4.08 10.09
CA ASP A 37 -8.18 -3.13 9.24
C ASP A 37 -7.64 -3.13 7.82
N ILE A 38 -6.30 -3.14 7.68
CA ILE A 38 -5.63 -3.20 6.38
C ILE A 38 -5.97 -4.52 5.67
N LEU A 39 -5.92 -5.65 6.38
CA LEU A 39 -6.23 -6.96 5.80
C LEU A 39 -7.69 -7.08 5.39
N SER A 40 -8.63 -6.63 6.21
CA SER A 40 -10.06 -6.63 5.90
C SER A 40 -10.39 -5.71 4.73
N ALA A 41 -9.81 -4.51 4.68
CA ALA A 41 -10.00 -3.59 3.56
C ALA A 41 -9.32 -4.09 2.26
N SER A 42 -8.22 -4.83 2.37
CA SER A 42 -7.51 -5.43 1.23
C SER A 42 -8.02 -6.80 0.82
N GLU A 43 -9.05 -7.33 1.49
CA GLU A 43 -9.54 -8.69 1.25
C GLU A 43 -9.93 -8.85 -0.22
N PRO A 44 -9.47 -9.91 -0.92
CA PRO A 44 -9.73 -10.08 -2.33
C PRO A 44 -11.18 -10.51 -2.56
N MET A 45 -11.99 -9.57 -3.02
CA MET A 45 -13.40 -9.75 -3.35
C MET A 45 -13.60 -9.92 -4.85
N ASP A 46 -14.61 -10.70 -5.20
CA ASP A 46 -15.12 -10.89 -6.57
C ASP A 46 -16.64 -10.64 -6.56
N TRP A 47 -17.01 -9.36 -6.49
CA TRP A 47 -18.41 -8.93 -6.30
C TRP A 47 -19.31 -9.24 -7.49
N ASP A 48 -18.75 -9.36 -8.69
CA ASP A 48 -19.47 -9.56 -9.94
C ASP A 48 -19.27 -10.97 -10.54
N GLY A 49 -18.52 -11.85 -9.87
CA GLY A 49 -18.25 -13.21 -10.33
C GLY A 49 -17.37 -13.25 -11.59
N SER A 50 -16.59 -12.19 -11.84
CA SER A 50 -15.70 -12.07 -13.00
C SER A 50 -14.41 -12.88 -12.86
N GLY A 51 -14.11 -13.39 -11.66
CA GLY A 51 -12.81 -13.98 -11.32
C GLY A 51 -11.70 -12.96 -11.09
N ILE A 52 -12.00 -11.66 -11.21
CA ILE A 52 -11.03 -10.57 -10.98
C ILE A 52 -11.07 -10.22 -9.49
N LYS A 53 -9.95 -10.46 -8.80
CA LYS A 53 -9.79 -10.07 -7.40
C LYS A 53 -9.61 -8.56 -7.28
N ARG A 54 -10.42 -7.92 -6.44
CA ARG A 54 -10.31 -6.50 -6.08
C ARG A 54 -10.34 -6.37 -4.56
N PRO A 55 -9.67 -5.38 -3.96
CA PRO A 55 -9.78 -5.16 -2.52
C PRO A 55 -11.24 -4.88 -2.12
N ALA A 56 -11.62 -5.27 -0.90
CA ALA A 56 -12.93 -5.01 -0.33
C ALA A 56 -13.25 -3.51 -0.27
N ASP A 57 -12.22 -2.67 -0.06
CA ASP A 57 -12.29 -1.23 -0.20
C ASP A 57 -11.42 -0.75 -1.38
N ASN A 58 -12.04 -0.05 -2.34
CA ASN A 58 -11.32 0.53 -3.48
C ASN A 58 -10.32 1.62 -3.06
N GLY A 59 -10.49 2.25 -1.89
CA GLY A 59 -9.54 3.22 -1.33
C GLY A 59 -8.14 2.61 -1.13
N MET A 60 -8.03 1.29 -0.95
CA MET A 60 -6.74 0.60 -0.87
C MET A 60 -5.94 0.72 -2.18
N ILE A 61 -6.61 0.85 -3.32
CA ILE A 61 -5.96 1.08 -4.62
C ILE A 61 -5.40 2.50 -4.68
N ASP A 62 -6.10 3.48 -4.13
CA ASP A 62 -5.64 4.87 -4.06
C ASP A 62 -4.40 4.97 -3.15
N PHE A 63 -4.43 4.38 -1.96
CA PHE A 63 -3.27 4.32 -1.06
C PHE A 63 -2.06 3.64 -1.71
N TRP A 64 -2.28 2.55 -2.45
CA TRP A 64 -1.19 1.88 -3.18
C TRP A 64 -0.60 2.79 -4.26
N ASN A 65 -1.46 3.45 -5.05
CA ASN A 65 -1.02 4.36 -6.10
C ASN A 65 -0.27 5.57 -5.52
N GLU A 66 -0.68 6.08 -4.37
CA GLU A 66 0.03 7.14 -3.64
C GLU A 66 1.40 6.67 -3.14
N ALA A 67 1.49 5.46 -2.59
CA ALA A 67 2.75 4.85 -2.17
C ALA A 67 3.72 4.67 -3.35
N LEU A 68 3.21 4.25 -4.52
CA LEU A 68 4.00 4.19 -5.76
C LEU A 68 4.56 5.55 -6.16
N GLU A 69 3.73 6.60 -6.12
CA GLU A 69 4.18 7.95 -6.46
C GLU A 69 5.19 8.49 -5.43
N LYS A 70 5.02 8.16 -4.15
CA LYS A 70 5.96 8.49 -3.09
C LYS A 70 7.31 7.80 -3.34
N TYR A 71 7.31 6.51 -3.66
CA TYR A 71 8.52 5.77 -4.03
C TYR A 71 9.22 6.36 -5.26
N LYS A 72 8.49 6.70 -6.33
CA LYS A 72 9.09 7.33 -7.52
C LYS A 72 9.74 8.67 -7.23
N LYS A 73 9.17 9.45 -6.32
CA LYS A 73 9.67 10.79 -5.96
C LYS A 73 10.82 10.75 -4.96
N GLN A 74 10.75 9.87 -3.98
CA GLN A 74 11.65 9.86 -2.82
C GLN A 74 12.69 8.73 -2.87
N GLY A 75 12.44 7.69 -3.67
CA GLY A 75 13.25 6.48 -3.69
C GLY A 75 13.06 5.63 -2.44
N LYS A 76 14.07 4.81 -2.15
CA LYS A 76 14.10 3.94 -0.97
C LYS A 76 14.18 4.80 0.31
N PRO A 77 13.44 4.47 1.37
CA PRO A 77 13.47 5.23 2.61
C PRO A 77 14.85 5.18 3.26
N ASP A 78 15.21 6.28 3.94
CA ASP A 78 16.50 6.42 4.61
C ASP A 78 16.66 5.52 5.84
N TRP A 79 17.91 5.21 6.16
CA TRP A 79 18.27 4.43 7.33
C TRP A 79 17.82 5.12 8.63
N LYS A 80 17.09 4.39 9.49
CA LYS A 80 16.86 4.85 10.86
C LYS A 80 18.18 4.85 11.63
N GLN A 81 18.68 6.04 11.97
CA GLN A 81 19.83 6.15 12.87
C GLN A 81 19.41 5.78 14.29
N LEU A 82 19.81 4.59 14.74
CA LEU A 82 19.67 4.21 16.15
C LEU A 82 20.73 4.98 16.94
N LYS A 83 20.30 5.82 17.89
CA LYS A 83 21.21 6.38 18.89
C LYS A 83 21.77 5.21 19.70
N LYS A 84 23.10 5.10 19.76
CA LYS A 84 23.80 4.18 20.66
C LYS A 84 23.55 4.55 22.12
#